data_AF-A0A6A5R5A9-F1
#
_entry.id   AF-A0A6A5R5A9-F1
#
_cell.length_a   1.000
_cell.length_b   1.000
_cell.length_c   1.000
_cell.angle_alpha   90.00
_cell.angle_beta   90.00
_cell.angle_gamma   90.00
#
_symmetry.space_group_name_H-M   'P 1'
#
loop_
_entity.id
_entity.type
_entity.pdbx_description
1 polymer ?
#
loop_
_entity_poly.entity_id
_entity_poly.type
_entity_poly.pdbx_seq_one_letter_code
_entity_poly.pdbx_strand_id
1 'polypeptide(L)' 'MPPKQGHGKGRTLAEPSFVRTTLRAFADKENRSVVTAVGMFAIGVAFLHSSWAEILLPA' A
#
# COMPACT_ATOMS: atom_id res chain seq x y z
N MET A 1 -22.14 18.72 -45.82
CA MET A 1 -22.54 17.81 -44.71
C MET A 1 -21.31 17.59 -43.83
N PRO A 2 -21.41 17.67 -42.48
CA PRO A 2 -20.26 17.45 -41.60
C PRO A 2 -19.95 15.95 -41.49
N PRO A 3 -18.67 15.54 -41.36
CA PRO A 3 -18.30 14.13 -41.44
C PRO A 3 -18.65 13.39 -40.15
N LYS A 4 -19.30 12.24 -40.27
CA LYS A 4 -19.48 11.28 -39.17
C LYS A 4 -18.12 10.68 -38.82
N GLN A 5 -17.47 11.20 -37.79
CA GLN A 5 -16.29 10.57 -37.19
C GLN A 5 -16.74 9.52 -36.17
N GLY A 6 -16.08 8.37 -36.24
CA GLY A 6 -16.60 7.10 -35.80
C GLY A 6 -16.85 7.00 -34.31
N HIS A 7 -17.82 6.13 -33.99
CA HIS A 7 -17.88 5.36 -32.76
C HIS A 7 -16.61 4.48 -32.64
N GLY A 8 -15.46 5.11 -32.43
CA GLY A 8 -14.31 4.45 -31.83
C GLY A 8 -14.62 4.37 -30.35
N LYS A 9 -15.10 3.21 -29.91
CA LYS A 9 -15.26 2.82 -28.51
C LYS A 9 -14.10 3.40 -27.72
N GLY A 10 -14.35 4.55 -27.08
CA GLY A 10 -13.35 5.27 -26.32
C GLY A 10 -12.74 4.26 -25.38
N ARG A 11 -11.43 4.11 -25.44
CA ARG A 11 -10.68 3.42 -24.40
C ARG A 11 -11.23 3.98 -23.10
N THR A 12 -12.01 3.17 -22.39
CA THR A 12 -12.36 3.45 -21.01
C THR A 12 -11.00 3.59 -20.36
N LEU A 13 -10.59 4.82 -20.04
CA LEU A 13 -9.53 5.08 -19.09
C LEU A 13 -10.00 4.36 -17.84
N ALA A 14 -9.57 3.11 -17.69
CA ALA A 14 -9.95 2.28 -16.57
C ALA A 14 -9.37 3.02 -15.37
N GLU A 15 -10.24 3.69 -14.61
CA GLU A 15 -9.83 4.33 -13.37
C GLU A 15 -9.05 3.28 -12.57
N PRO A 16 -7.87 3.65 -12.04
CA PRO A 16 -7.08 2.72 -11.28
C PRO A 16 -7.95 2.19 -10.14
N SER A 17 -8.19 0.87 -10.14
CA SER A 17 -9.04 0.23 -9.14
C SER A 17 -8.58 0.61 -7.74
N PHE A 18 -9.49 0.71 -6.78
CA PHE A 18 -9.18 1.06 -5.40
C PHE A 18 -7.99 0.27 -4.84
N VAL A 19 -7.94 -1.03 -5.14
CA VAL A 19 -6.84 -1.95 -4.80
C VAL A 19 -5.50 -1.51 -5.40
N ARG A 20 -5.50 -1.07 -6.65
CA ARG A 20 -4.27 -0.61 -7.34
C ARG A 20 -3.79 0.72 -6.77
N THR A 21 -4.70 1.60 -6.38
CA THR A 21 -4.39 2.90 -5.77
C THR A 21 -3.83 2.75 -4.36
N THR A 22 -4.42 1.87 -3.53
CA THR A 22 -3.89 1.60 -2.18
C THR A 22 -2.53 0.93 -2.24
N LEU A 23 -2.36 -0.09 -3.10
CA LEU A 23 -1.05 -0.73 -3.30
C LEU A 23 0.02 0.28 -3.74
N ARG A 24 -0.32 1.24 -4.62
CA ARG A 24 0.59 2.33 -4.98
C ARG A 24 0.94 3.20 -3.78
N ALA A 25 -0.07 3.67 -3.04
CA ALA A 25 0.15 4.53 -1.87
C ALA A 25 1.06 3.89 -0.81
N PHE A 26 1.03 2.56 -0.65
CA PHE A 26 1.91 1.84 0.27
C PHE A 26 3.26 1.44 -0.34
N ALA A 27 3.34 1.18 -1.65
CA ALA A 27 4.55 0.74 -2.33
C ALA A 27 5.36 1.89 -2.96
N ASP A 28 4.81 3.11 -3.01
CA ASP A 28 5.48 4.28 -3.55
C ASP A 28 6.71 4.62 -2.71
N LYS A 29 7.82 4.95 -3.40
CA LYS A 29 9.13 5.19 -2.78
C LYS A 29 9.11 6.29 -1.73
N GLU A 30 8.22 7.26 -1.89
CA GLU A 30 8.07 8.41 -1.01
C GLU A 30 7.51 8.02 0.36
N ASN A 31 6.61 7.04 0.39
CA ASN A 31 5.96 6.58 1.62
C ASN A 31 6.68 5.39 2.26
N ARG A 32 7.63 4.79 1.54
CA ARG A 32 8.35 3.58 1.98
C ARG A 32 9.00 3.75 3.36
N SER A 33 9.58 4.92 3.64
CA SER A 33 10.21 5.19 4.94
C SER A 33 9.18 5.13 6.08
N VAL A 34 8.04 5.81 5.91
CA VAL A 34 6.95 5.84 6.90
C VAL A 34 6.33 4.45 7.07
N VAL A 35 6.03 3.76 5.98
CA VAL A 35 5.47 2.40 5.99
C VAL A 35 6.43 1.42 6.68
N THR A 36 7.72 1.53 6.40
CA THR A 36 8.75 0.68 7.03
C THR A 36 8.85 1.00 8.53
N ALA A 37 8.84 2.27 8.91
CA ALA A 37 8.90 2.69 10.31
C ALA A 37 7.68 2.19 11.10
N VAL A 38 6.47 2.38 10.56
CA VAL A 38 5.23 1.89 11.16
C VAL A 38 5.23 0.36 11.25
N GLY A 39 5.68 -0.33 10.19
CA GLY A 39 5.81 -1.78 10.19
C GLY A 39 6.77 -2.30 11.25
N MET A 40 7.98 -1.72 11.34
CA MET A 40 8.96 -2.08 12.36
C MET A 40 8.48 -1.79 13.77
N PHE A 41 7.81 -0.65 13.98
CA PHE A 41 7.21 -0.32 15.27
C PHE A 41 6.15 -1.34 15.69
N ALA A 42 5.23 -1.70 14.78
CA ALA A 42 4.20 -2.69 15.05
C ALA A 42 4.81 -4.07 15.36
N ILE A 43 5.85 -4.48 14.62
CA ILE A 43 6.60 -5.72 14.91
C ILE A 43 7.24 -5.65 16.30
N GLY A 44 7.86 -4.53 16.66
CA GLY A 44 8.46 -4.35 17.99
C GLY A 44 7.44 -4.41 19.13
N VAL A 45 6.27 -3.78 18.96
CA VAL A 45 5.17 -3.85 19.93
C VAL A 45 4.63 -5.28 20.06
N ALA A 46 4.41 -5.96 18.94
CA ALA A 46 3.96 -7.35 18.94
C ALA A 46 4.99 -8.28 19.58
N PHE A 47 6.29 -8.04 19.33
CA PHE A 47 7.37 -8.78 19.96
C PHE A 47 7.41 -8.57 21.47
N LEU A 48 7.33 -7.31 21.95
CA LEU A 48 7.33 -6.98 23.38
C LEU A 48 6.14 -7.60 24.13
N HIS A 49 4.98 -7.67 23.49
CA HIS A 49 3.80 -8.33 24.04
C HIS A 49 3.79 -9.85 23.85
N SER A 50 4.72 -10.41 23.07
CA SER A 50 4.83 -11.84 22.88
C SER A 50 5.57 -12.49 24.05
N SER A 51 5.27 -13.75 24.33
CA SER A 51 5.99 -14.58 25.29
C SER A 51 7.49 -14.77 24.97
N TRP A 52 7.95 -14.34 23.79
CA TRP A 52 9.35 -14.36 23.40
C TRP A 52 10.14 -13.19 24.01
N ALA A 53 9.48 -12.10 24.41
CA ALA A 53 10.12 -10.99 25.09
C ALA A 53 10.63 -11.39 26.48
N GLU A 54 9.93 -12.31 27.17
CA GLU A 54 10.32 -12.85 28.47
C GLU A 54 11.66 -13.60 28.41
N ILE A 55 12.08 -14.08 27.22
CA ILE A 55 13.38 -14.74 27.05
C ILE A 55 14.55 -13.73 27.05
N LEU A 56 14.30 -12.46 26.72
CA LEU A 56 15.32 -11.41 26.61
C LEU A 56 15.39 -10.51 27.85
N LEU A 57 14.33 -10.48 28.67
CA LEU A 57 14.32 -9.77 29.94
C LEU A 57 14.81 -10.72 31.04
N PRO A 58 15.95 -10.44 31.71
CA PRO A 58 16.33 -11.22 32.90
C PRO A 58 15.24 -11.03 33.97
N ALA A 59 14.82 -12.16 34.56
CA ALA A 59 13.83 -12.21 35.64
C ALA A 59 14.27 -11.44 36.89
#